data_AF-A0A7X1FJ19-F1
#
_entry.id   AF-A0A7X1FJ19-F1
#
_cell.length_a   1.000
_cell.length_b   1.000
_cell.length_c   1.000
_cell.angle_alpha   90.00
_cell.angle_beta   90.00
_cell.angle_gamma   90.00
#
_symmetry.space_group_name_H-M   'P 1'
#
loop_
_entity.id
_entity.type
_entity.pdbx_description
1 polymer ?
#
loop_
_entity_poly.entity_id
_entity_poly.type
_entity_poly.pdbx_seq_one_letter_code
_entity_poly.pdbx_strand_id
1 'polypeptide(L)'
;MNLVQTQDLIFCNWHQAAVDGDLEQQLAALLETMAAALAERGLNLGAMLKHSIAIRNGAVDPLAAIQAFHRQCHALAPGLVREPSVGTIFRVPHLSREGALVALEAVFARHATPARRALFDDLPMDVARALEYRGQVFLTGFEALELLAPERGFSADNLQVRPGLAEQVEVILDKIQDSLRALDADCSDLARLTLYLRADQDPQHARQLVTQAVRQRADARVAEALQLCVLRGHGMVLEDFKIEIDGLALRPQAPRPTWVSLACGEAGSLSLASVEQAAGALARRLDTGGQPAALQVLLKCPGIEAGPLASQPLLEAFSHQLQRELGPVAALQLSVALLWVKALEAPGAALELDASLFIQ
;
A
#
# COMPACT_ATOMS: atom_id res chain seq x y z
N MET A 1 -17.63 -5.51 -2.30
CA MET A 1 -16.25 -5.07 -2.02
C MET A 1 -15.40 -6.26 -1.63
N ASN A 2 -14.11 -6.25 -1.96
CA ASN A 2 -13.22 -7.39 -1.72
C ASN A 2 -12.50 -7.21 -0.39
N LEU A 3 -12.89 -8.03 0.59
CA LEU A 3 -12.25 -8.09 1.90
C LEU A 3 -11.46 -9.39 2.01
N VAL A 4 -10.19 -9.28 2.35
CA VAL A 4 -9.33 -10.41 2.72
C VAL A 4 -9.17 -10.40 4.23
N GLN A 5 -9.30 -11.55 4.86
CA GLN A 5 -9.16 -11.68 6.31
C GLN A 5 -7.95 -12.55 6.66
N THR A 6 -7.23 -12.11 7.69
CA THR A 6 -6.11 -12.83 8.30
C THR A 6 -6.44 -13.16 9.76
N GLN A 7 -5.48 -13.73 10.50
CA GLN A 7 -5.65 -13.92 11.94
C GLN A 7 -5.96 -12.61 12.67
N ASP A 8 -5.26 -11.53 12.33
CA ASP A 8 -5.28 -10.29 13.12
C ASP A 8 -5.88 -9.06 12.40
N LEU A 9 -6.02 -9.13 11.07
CA LEU A 9 -6.37 -8.00 10.22
C LEU A 9 -7.41 -8.33 9.15
N ILE A 10 -8.11 -7.31 8.69
CA ILE A 10 -8.91 -7.33 7.46
C ILE A 10 -8.37 -6.29 6.48
N PHE A 11 -8.16 -6.71 5.24
CA PHE A 11 -7.68 -5.88 4.16
C PHE A 11 -8.81 -5.62 3.18
N CYS A 12 -9.03 -4.34 2.89
CA CYS A 12 -9.82 -3.91 1.75
C CYS A 12 -8.86 -3.55 0.63
N ASN A 13 -8.83 -4.35 -0.42
CA ASN A 13 -8.07 -4.02 -1.63
C ASN A 13 -8.64 -2.77 -2.31
N TRP A 14 -7.85 -2.17 -3.21
CA TRP A 14 -8.27 -1.04 -4.05
C TRP A 14 -9.70 -1.18 -4.57
N HIS A 15 -10.55 -0.28 -4.10
CA HIS A 15 -11.95 -0.18 -4.47
C HIS A 15 -12.23 1.24 -4.97
N GLN A 16 -12.52 1.37 -6.26
CA GLN A 16 -12.96 2.63 -6.85
C GLN A 16 -14.45 2.83 -6.67
N ALA A 17 -14.87 4.09 -6.70
CA ALA A 17 -16.29 4.43 -6.59
C ALA A 17 -17.12 3.71 -7.65
N ALA A 18 -18.29 3.20 -7.23
CA ALA A 18 -19.25 2.50 -8.09
C ALA A 18 -20.43 3.39 -8.53
N VAL A 19 -20.49 4.64 -8.04
CA VAL A 19 -21.49 5.65 -8.40
C VAL A 19 -20.84 6.81 -9.12
N ASP A 20 -21.47 7.35 -10.17
CA ASP A 20 -21.04 8.62 -10.74
C ASP A 20 -21.45 9.77 -9.79
N GLY A 21 -20.86 10.94 -9.97
CA GLY A 21 -21.12 12.09 -9.10
C GLY A 21 -19.84 12.84 -8.74
N ASP A 22 -19.98 13.83 -7.87
CA ASP A 22 -18.83 14.56 -7.33
C ASP A 22 -18.00 13.71 -6.36
N LEU A 23 -16.84 14.24 -5.95
CA LEU A 23 -15.91 13.54 -5.07
C LEU A 23 -16.53 13.15 -3.72
N GLU A 24 -17.37 14.01 -3.14
CA GLU A 24 -18.01 13.78 -1.85
C GLU A 24 -19.00 12.60 -1.93
N GLN A 25 -19.84 12.59 -2.97
CA GLN A 25 -20.78 11.49 -3.23
C GLN A 25 -20.05 10.17 -3.45
N GLN A 26 -18.95 10.20 -4.22
CA GLN A 26 -18.14 9.01 -4.48
C GLN A 26 -17.45 8.47 -3.23
N LEU A 27 -16.89 9.35 -2.38
CA LEU A 27 -16.26 8.98 -1.11
C LEU A 27 -17.29 8.43 -0.11
N ALA A 28 -18.44 9.10 0.04
CA ALA A 28 -19.51 8.63 0.92
C ALA A 28 -19.97 7.22 0.54
N ALA A 29 -20.27 6.98 -0.74
CA ALA A 29 -20.69 5.66 -1.21
C ALA A 29 -19.63 4.57 -0.99
N LEU A 30 -18.34 4.89 -1.20
CA LEU A 30 -17.24 3.97 -0.92
C LEU A 30 -17.16 3.60 0.57
N LEU A 31 -17.20 4.61 1.45
CA LEU A 31 -17.05 4.42 2.89
C LEU A 31 -18.27 3.75 3.52
N GLU A 32 -19.49 4.05 3.05
CA GLU A 32 -20.70 3.36 3.46
C GLU A 32 -20.69 1.88 3.05
N THR A 33 -20.26 1.60 1.81
CA THR A 33 -20.05 0.21 1.35
C THR A 33 -19.02 -0.52 2.22
N MET A 34 -18.02 0.21 2.73
CA MET A 34 -16.98 -0.32 3.62
C MET A 34 -17.48 -0.58 5.02
N ALA A 35 -18.21 0.36 5.60
CA ALA A 35 -18.86 0.19 6.88
C ALA A 35 -19.82 -1.00 6.85
N ALA A 36 -20.64 -1.14 5.79
CA ALA A 36 -21.56 -2.27 5.63
C ALA A 36 -20.82 -3.61 5.55
N ALA A 37 -19.77 -3.71 4.71
CA ALA A 37 -19.01 -4.95 4.55
C ALA A 37 -18.25 -5.36 5.84
N LEU A 38 -17.81 -4.39 6.64
CA LEU A 38 -17.20 -4.63 7.95
C LEU A 38 -18.24 -5.03 9.01
N ALA A 39 -19.44 -4.44 8.97
CA ALA A 39 -20.51 -4.76 9.91
C ALA A 39 -20.96 -6.23 9.80
N GLU A 40 -21.00 -6.80 8.59
CA GLU A 40 -21.23 -8.23 8.35
C GLU A 40 -20.24 -9.15 9.09
N ARG A 41 -19.07 -8.61 9.46
CA ARG A 41 -17.98 -9.31 10.16
C ARG A 41 -17.87 -8.89 11.64
N GLY A 42 -18.85 -8.15 12.14
CA GLY A 42 -18.86 -7.65 13.52
C GLY A 42 -17.85 -6.54 13.80
N LEU A 43 -17.39 -5.84 12.75
CA LEU A 43 -16.42 -4.75 12.85
C LEU A 43 -17.05 -3.42 12.43
N ASN A 44 -16.38 -2.33 12.76
CA ASN A 44 -16.77 -0.98 12.34
C ASN A 44 -15.60 -0.26 11.67
N LEU A 45 -15.91 0.85 10.98
CA LEU A 45 -14.90 1.65 10.28
C LEU A 45 -13.83 2.22 11.22
N GLY A 46 -14.14 2.40 12.51
CA GLY A 46 -13.20 2.86 13.54
C GLY A 46 -12.07 1.87 13.84
N ALA A 47 -12.16 0.62 13.35
CA ALA A 47 -11.06 -0.34 13.41
C ALA A 47 -9.94 -0.07 12.38
N MET A 48 -10.06 0.99 11.57
CA MET A 48 -9.08 1.33 10.53
C MET A 48 -7.70 1.62 11.14
N LEU A 49 -6.69 0.90 10.66
CA LEU A 49 -5.29 1.07 11.02
C LEU A 49 -4.52 1.87 9.97
N LYS A 50 -4.83 1.62 8.69
CA LYS A 50 -4.19 2.26 7.52
C LYS A 50 -5.21 2.47 6.41
N HIS A 51 -5.04 3.54 5.63
CA HIS A 51 -5.72 3.74 4.35
C HIS A 51 -4.78 4.33 3.30
N SER A 52 -5.06 4.06 2.03
CA SER A 52 -4.44 4.77 0.91
C SER A 52 -5.53 5.27 -0.04
N ILE A 53 -5.37 6.49 -0.53
CA ILE A 53 -6.32 7.18 -1.41
C ILE A 53 -5.65 7.38 -2.78
N ALA A 54 -6.26 6.85 -3.83
CA ALA A 54 -5.87 7.13 -5.20
C ALA A 54 -6.89 8.09 -5.81
N ILE A 55 -6.44 9.21 -6.36
CA ILE A 55 -7.32 10.18 -7.01
C ILE A 55 -6.94 10.40 -8.48
N ARG A 56 -7.94 10.68 -9.32
CA ARG A 56 -7.72 10.94 -10.74
C ARG A 56 -7.03 12.28 -10.94
N ASN A 57 -5.85 12.25 -11.57
CA ASN A 57 -5.05 13.43 -11.86
C ASN A 57 -5.83 14.47 -12.69
N GLY A 58 -5.66 15.75 -12.36
CA GLY A 58 -6.31 16.88 -13.04
C GLY A 58 -7.81 17.02 -12.81
N ALA A 59 -8.47 16.04 -12.17
CA ALA A 59 -9.90 16.07 -11.88
C ALA A 59 -10.20 16.35 -10.40
N VAL A 60 -9.24 16.09 -9.51
CA VAL A 60 -9.40 16.17 -8.06
C VAL A 60 -8.18 16.85 -7.46
N ASP A 61 -8.41 17.82 -6.58
CA ASP A 61 -7.37 18.39 -5.74
C ASP A 61 -7.05 17.43 -4.57
N PRO A 62 -5.76 17.06 -4.35
CA PRO A 62 -5.37 16.12 -3.29
C PRO A 62 -5.79 16.58 -1.89
N LEU A 63 -5.67 17.88 -1.59
CA LEU A 63 -5.98 18.40 -0.26
C LEU A 63 -7.50 18.38 -0.02
N ALA A 64 -8.29 18.73 -1.03
CA ALA A 64 -9.75 18.60 -0.97
C ALA A 64 -10.17 17.14 -0.77
N ALA A 65 -9.51 16.18 -1.44
CA ALA A 65 -9.82 14.76 -1.32
C ALA A 65 -9.51 14.18 0.05
N ILE A 66 -8.35 14.48 0.62
CA ILE A 66 -7.98 13.96 1.94
C ILE A 66 -8.91 14.55 3.02
N GLN A 67 -9.22 15.85 2.94
CA GLN A 67 -10.16 16.50 3.86
C GLN A 67 -11.58 15.92 3.74
N ALA A 68 -12.05 15.67 2.51
CA ALA A 68 -13.35 15.04 2.28
C ALA A 68 -13.38 13.61 2.86
N PHE A 69 -12.34 12.82 2.62
CA PHE A 69 -12.22 11.47 3.15
C PHE A 69 -12.28 11.45 4.68
N HIS A 70 -11.47 12.29 5.37
CA HIS A 70 -11.46 12.31 6.83
C HIS A 70 -12.78 12.82 7.42
N ARG A 71 -13.40 13.85 6.82
CA ARG A 71 -14.75 14.29 7.24
C ARG A 71 -15.78 13.15 7.21
N GLN A 72 -15.83 12.40 6.11
CA GLN A 72 -16.76 11.28 5.96
C GLN A 72 -16.44 10.13 6.92
N CYS A 73 -15.15 9.79 7.07
CA CYS A 73 -14.69 8.81 8.06
C CYS A 73 -15.08 9.21 9.50
N HIS A 74 -14.92 10.47 9.88
CA HIS A 74 -15.28 10.97 11.21
C HIS A 74 -16.79 10.97 11.44
N ALA A 75 -17.61 11.17 10.41
CA ALA A 75 -19.06 11.05 10.50
C ALA A 75 -19.50 9.60 10.78
N LEU A 76 -18.87 8.62 10.11
CA LEU A 76 -19.19 7.20 10.25
C LEU A 76 -18.54 6.56 11.49
N ALA A 77 -17.37 7.03 11.89
CA ALA A 77 -16.61 6.54 13.03
C ALA A 77 -15.91 7.69 13.78
N PRO A 78 -16.65 8.43 14.65
CA PRO A 78 -16.11 9.59 15.38
C PRO A 78 -14.89 9.31 16.26
N GLY A 79 -14.66 8.05 16.62
CA GLY A 79 -13.47 7.62 17.36
C GLY A 79 -12.16 7.91 16.62
N LEU A 80 -12.17 7.91 15.28
CA LEU A 80 -10.97 8.14 14.46
C LEU A 80 -10.36 9.53 14.65
N VAL A 81 -11.12 10.52 15.15
CA VAL A 81 -10.57 11.84 15.52
C VAL A 81 -9.55 11.73 16.65
N ARG A 82 -9.78 10.82 17.61
CA ARG A 82 -8.90 10.60 18.77
C ARG A 82 -7.92 9.46 18.55
N GLU A 83 -8.28 8.55 17.65
CA GLU A 83 -7.54 7.34 17.35
C GLU A 83 -7.25 7.24 15.85
N PRO A 84 -6.51 8.20 15.28
CA PRO A 84 -6.33 8.28 13.84
C PRO A 84 -5.61 7.05 13.28
N SER A 85 -5.94 6.69 12.05
CA SER A 85 -5.18 5.72 11.26
C SER A 85 -3.95 6.39 10.65
N VAL A 86 -3.06 5.62 10.02
CA VAL A 86 -2.05 6.18 9.10
C VAL A 86 -2.64 6.29 7.70
N GLY A 87 -2.17 7.25 6.89
CA GLY A 87 -2.76 7.54 5.58
C GLY A 87 -1.75 7.91 4.50
N THR A 88 -2.10 7.62 3.26
CA THR A 88 -1.34 8.03 2.07
C THR A 88 -2.30 8.50 0.98
N ILE A 89 -1.93 9.51 0.19
CA ILE A 89 -2.71 9.95 -0.97
C ILE A 89 -1.83 10.14 -2.19
N PHE A 90 -2.23 9.61 -3.34
CA PHE A 90 -1.47 9.77 -4.58
C PHE A 90 -2.36 10.00 -5.80
N ARG A 91 -1.81 10.69 -6.81
CA ARG A 91 -2.51 10.97 -8.07
C ARG A 91 -2.21 9.90 -9.11
N VAL A 92 -3.25 9.30 -9.68
CA VAL A 92 -3.16 8.36 -10.79
C VAL A 92 -3.63 8.98 -12.11
N PRO A 93 -3.08 8.57 -13.26
CA PRO A 93 -3.54 9.07 -14.56
C PRO A 93 -5.03 8.85 -14.79
N HIS A 94 -5.55 7.68 -14.42
CA HIS A 94 -6.94 7.29 -14.61
C HIS A 94 -7.35 6.23 -13.60
N LEU A 95 -8.67 6.09 -13.44
CA LEU A 95 -9.36 5.02 -12.72
C LEU A 95 -10.14 4.14 -13.72
N SER A 96 -10.60 2.94 -13.32
CA SER A 96 -10.93 1.89 -14.31
C SER A 96 -12.29 2.12 -14.92
N ARG A 97 -13.11 2.87 -14.20
CA ARG A 97 -14.31 3.46 -14.69
C ARG A 97 -14.03 4.92 -15.00
N GLU A 98 -14.41 5.35 -16.19
CA GLU A 98 -14.23 6.72 -16.66
C GLU A 98 -14.83 7.77 -15.72
N GLY A 99 -15.99 7.49 -15.10
CA GLY A 99 -16.62 8.38 -14.12
C GLY A 99 -16.01 8.38 -12.71
N ALA A 100 -15.08 7.46 -12.41
CA ALA A 100 -14.48 7.39 -11.08
C ALA A 100 -13.42 8.50 -10.87
N LEU A 101 -13.53 9.18 -9.73
CA LEU A 101 -12.62 10.23 -9.27
C LEU A 101 -11.66 9.73 -8.20
N VAL A 102 -12.07 8.71 -7.44
CA VAL A 102 -11.35 8.20 -6.29
C VAL A 102 -11.42 6.67 -6.19
N ALA A 103 -10.35 6.09 -5.65
CA ALA A 103 -10.30 4.72 -5.15
C ALA A 103 -9.62 4.69 -3.78
N LEU A 104 -9.97 3.66 -2.99
CA LEU A 104 -9.48 3.49 -1.63
C LEU A 104 -9.01 2.05 -1.41
N GLU A 105 -7.93 1.90 -0.64
CA GLU A 105 -7.61 0.65 0.06
C GLU A 105 -7.48 0.93 1.55
N ALA A 106 -7.70 -0.07 2.39
CA ALA A 106 -7.62 0.09 3.83
C ALA A 106 -7.30 -1.21 4.58
N VAL A 107 -6.72 -1.07 5.76
CA VAL A 107 -6.41 -2.15 6.70
C VAL A 107 -7.18 -1.91 7.99
N PHE A 108 -7.82 -2.94 8.51
CA PHE A 108 -8.62 -2.91 9.73
C PHE A 108 -8.13 -3.93 10.75
N ALA A 109 -8.17 -3.56 12.02
CA ALA A 109 -7.99 -4.49 13.12
C ALA A 109 -9.18 -5.45 13.21
N ARG A 110 -8.89 -6.74 13.37
CA ARG A 110 -9.92 -7.76 13.63
C ARG A 110 -10.28 -7.88 15.11
N HIS A 111 -9.37 -7.47 16.00
CA HIS A 111 -9.53 -7.59 17.45
C HIS A 111 -9.57 -6.22 18.09
N ALA A 112 -10.31 -6.09 19.19
CA ALA A 112 -10.41 -4.85 19.98
C ALA A 112 -9.14 -4.58 20.83
N THR A 113 -7.95 -4.82 20.28
CA THR A 113 -6.68 -4.52 20.94
C THR A 113 -6.31 -3.06 20.61
N PRO A 114 -6.04 -2.21 21.61
CA PRO A 114 -5.60 -0.84 21.35
C PRO A 114 -4.30 -0.80 20.54
N ALA A 115 -4.24 0.09 19.55
CA ALA A 115 -3.02 0.39 18.83
C ALA A 115 -2.25 1.55 19.50
N ARG A 116 -0.92 1.44 19.54
CA ARG A 116 -0.06 2.57 19.93
C ARG A 116 0.12 3.47 18.71
N ARG A 117 0.14 4.78 18.91
CA ARG A 117 0.23 5.76 17.81
C ARG A 117 1.30 6.78 18.12
N ALA A 118 2.13 7.07 17.13
CA ALA A 118 2.97 8.24 17.11
C ALA A 118 2.25 9.31 16.28
N LEU A 119 1.92 10.44 16.91
CA LEU A 119 1.27 11.57 16.25
C LEU A 119 2.32 12.53 15.69
N PHE A 120 1.87 13.45 14.84
CA PHE A 120 2.67 14.59 14.41
C PHE A 120 2.69 15.63 15.53
N ASP A 121 3.88 16.00 16.00
CA ASP A 121 4.06 16.94 17.11
C ASP A 121 3.96 18.41 16.63
N ASP A 122 4.40 18.69 15.40
CA ASP A 122 4.52 20.05 14.86
C ASP A 122 3.27 20.54 14.10
N LEU A 123 2.38 19.62 13.71
CA LEU A 123 1.17 19.94 12.95
C LEU A 123 0.04 18.95 13.30
N PRO A 124 -1.14 19.42 13.73
CA PRO A 124 -2.29 18.54 13.89
C PRO A 124 -2.71 17.99 12.52
N MET A 125 -2.64 16.67 12.40
CA MET A 125 -3.04 15.92 11.21
C MET A 125 -4.16 14.95 11.59
N ASP A 126 -5.07 14.69 10.65
CA ASP A 126 -6.13 13.67 10.79
C ASP A 126 -5.60 12.22 10.69
N VAL A 127 -4.27 12.07 10.62
CA VAL A 127 -3.54 10.80 10.56
C VAL A 127 -2.42 10.76 11.59
N ALA A 128 -2.09 9.56 12.06
CA ALA A 128 -0.85 9.32 12.80
C ALA A 128 0.34 9.21 11.84
N ARG A 129 1.55 9.57 12.27
CA ARG A 129 2.77 9.33 11.47
C ARG A 129 3.18 7.85 11.46
N ALA A 130 2.91 7.16 12.56
CA ALA A 130 3.05 5.72 12.66
C ALA A 130 2.05 5.12 13.66
N LEU A 131 1.71 3.85 13.45
CA LEU A 131 0.79 3.11 14.31
C LEU A 131 1.32 1.68 14.52
N GLU A 132 1.44 1.24 15.78
CA GLU A 132 1.75 -0.14 16.14
C GLU A 132 0.49 -0.89 16.57
N TYR A 133 0.22 -2.02 15.92
CA TYR A 133 -0.82 -2.97 16.29
C TYR A 133 -0.26 -4.39 16.26
N ARG A 134 -0.23 -5.05 17.42
CA ARG A 134 0.19 -6.46 17.58
C ARG A 134 1.57 -6.76 16.94
N GLY A 135 2.53 -5.87 17.16
CA GLY A 135 3.91 -6.00 16.65
C GLY A 135 4.09 -5.60 15.19
N GLN A 136 3.06 -5.03 14.56
CA GLN A 136 3.13 -4.49 13.21
C GLN A 136 3.08 -2.97 13.27
N VAL A 137 4.07 -2.31 12.68
CA VAL A 137 4.14 -0.85 12.66
C VAL A 137 3.81 -0.35 11.26
N PHE A 138 2.64 0.24 11.10
CA PHE A 138 2.19 0.88 9.88
C PHE A 138 2.74 2.30 9.83
N LEU A 139 3.25 2.69 8.67
CA LEU A 139 3.78 4.01 8.40
C LEU A 139 2.82 4.76 7.48
N THR A 140 2.65 6.05 7.75
CA THR A 140 1.96 6.99 6.84
C THR A 140 2.81 7.27 5.61
N GLY A 141 2.21 7.86 4.57
CA GLY A 141 2.96 8.42 3.46
C GLY A 141 3.82 9.60 3.88
N PHE A 142 5.14 9.47 3.70
CA PHE A 142 6.10 10.53 3.97
C PHE A 142 6.58 11.15 2.67
N GLU A 143 6.35 12.46 2.55
CA GLU A 143 6.91 13.32 1.51
C GLU A 143 8.18 14.03 2.03
N ALA A 144 9.04 14.49 1.12
CA ALA A 144 10.28 15.21 1.46
C ALA A 144 10.06 16.70 1.74
N LEU A 145 9.04 17.01 2.54
CA LEU A 145 8.71 18.37 3.00
C LEU A 145 9.45 18.71 4.29
N GLU A 146 10.39 19.64 4.26
CA GLU A 146 11.13 20.11 5.42
C GLU A 146 10.62 21.48 5.88
N LEU A 147 10.64 21.71 7.20
CA LEU A 147 10.51 23.05 7.78
C LEU A 147 11.91 23.66 7.87
N LEU A 148 12.10 24.84 7.28
CA LEU A 148 13.38 25.57 7.34
C LEU A 148 13.69 26.03 8.78
N ALA A 149 12.66 26.38 9.54
CA ALA A 149 12.72 26.82 10.92
C ALA A 149 11.50 26.27 11.69
N PRO A 150 11.64 25.15 12.44
CA PRO A 150 10.50 24.50 13.11
C PRO A 150 9.67 25.43 13.99
N GLU A 151 10.32 26.38 14.67
CA GLU A 151 9.69 27.36 15.55
C GLU A 151 8.76 28.35 14.83
N ARG A 152 8.88 28.48 13.50
CA ARG A 152 8.02 29.34 12.67
C ARG A 152 6.76 28.62 12.19
N GLY A 153 6.64 27.31 12.40
CA GLY A 153 5.50 26.51 11.99
C GLY A 153 5.32 26.41 10.47
N PHE A 154 4.19 25.87 10.02
CA PHE A 154 3.92 25.66 8.60
C PHE A 154 3.53 26.96 7.90
N SER A 155 4.39 27.47 7.02
CA SER A 155 4.10 28.57 6.11
C SER A 155 4.82 28.36 4.77
N ALA A 156 4.28 28.89 3.67
CA ALA A 156 4.85 28.67 2.34
C ALA A 156 6.32 29.11 2.21
N ASP A 157 6.72 30.14 2.97
CA ASP A 157 8.10 30.66 3.05
C ASP A 157 9.00 29.90 4.03
N ASN A 158 8.44 28.97 4.81
CA ASN A 158 9.15 28.11 5.76
C ASN A 158 9.19 26.64 5.33
N LEU A 159 8.65 26.32 4.15
CA LEU A 159 8.62 24.97 3.61
C LEU A 159 9.66 24.81 2.50
N GLN A 160 10.38 23.70 2.53
CA GLN A 160 11.35 23.34 1.51
C GLN A 160 11.13 21.91 1.04
N VAL A 161 11.22 21.72 -0.27
CA VAL A 161 11.34 20.40 -0.90
C VAL A 161 12.69 20.32 -1.59
N ARG A 162 13.47 19.28 -1.29
CA ARG A 162 14.76 19.07 -1.96
C ARG A 162 14.54 18.78 -3.45
N PRO A 163 15.36 19.34 -4.36
CA PRO A 163 15.13 19.16 -5.79
C PRO A 163 15.54 17.77 -6.28
N GLY A 164 16.49 17.08 -5.65
CA GLY A 164 16.98 15.76 -6.08
C GLY A 164 16.15 14.60 -5.54
N LEU A 165 15.92 13.56 -6.34
CA LEU A 165 15.25 12.33 -5.87
C LEU A 165 16.01 11.69 -4.71
N ALA A 166 17.35 11.61 -4.80
CA ALA A 166 18.19 11.06 -3.74
C ALA A 166 18.07 11.84 -2.42
N GLU A 167 18.07 13.18 -2.49
CA GLU A 167 17.90 14.04 -1.32
C GLU A 167 16.51 13.88 -0.69
N GLN A 168 15.47 13.79 -1.52
CA GLN A 168 14.11 13.52 -1.05
C GLN A 168 14.02 12.16 -0.35
N VAL A 169 14.66 11.12 -0.89
CA VAL A 169 14.72 9.78 -0.26
C VAL A 169 15.37 9.87 1.12
N GLU A 170 16.50 10.56 1.29
CA GLU A 170 17.15 10.67 2.60
C GLU A 170 16.24 11.36 3.64
N VAL A 171 15.63 12.48 3.29
CA VAL A 171 14.66 13.19 4.17
C VAL A 171 13.51 12.28 4.58
N ILE A 172 12.96 11.52 3.64
CA ILE A 172 11.85 10.61 3.90
C ILE A 172 12.28 9.47 4.83
N LEU A 173 13.47 8.90 4.62
CA LEU A 173 13.97 7.82 5.46
C LEU A 173 14.31 8.27 6.88
N ASP A 174 14.74 9.53 7.06
CA ASP A 174 14.92 10.11 8.40
C ASP A 174 13.58 10.23 9.12
N LYS A 175 12.52 10.71 8.44
CA LYS A 175 11.17 10.77 9.02
C LYS A 175 10.60 9.39 9.36
N ILE A 176 10.84 8.39 8.50
CA ILE A 176 10.47 7.00 8.76
C ILE A 176 11.20 6.51 10.03
N GLN A 177 12.52 6.74 10.12
CA GLN A 177 13.31 6.30 11.26
C GLN A 177 12.82 6.93 12.57
N ASP A 178 12.53 8.22 12.58
CA ASP A 178 12.03 8.93 13.76
C ASP A 178 10.64 8.46 14.17
N SER A 179 9.79 8.15 13.19
CA SER A 179 8.44 7.61 13.44
C SER A 179 8.48 6.19 14.00
N LEU A 180 9.43 5.37 13.55
CA LEU A 180 9.67 4.03 14.11
C LEU A 180 10.20 4.13 15.55
N ARG A 181 11.16 5.02 15.82
CA ARG A 181 11.73 5.23 17.16
C ARG A 181 10.68 5.65 18.18
N ALA A 182 9.71 6.47 17.78
CA ALA A 182 8.59 6.86 18.64
C ALA A 182 7.72 5.66 19.12
N LEU A 183 7.84 4.51 18.46
CA LEU A 183 7.18 3.26 18.80
C LEU A 183 8.18 2.18 19.23
N ASP A 184 9.38 2.58 19.66
CA ASP A 184 10.52 1.76 20.09
C ASP A 184 11.04 0.81 19.00
N ALA A 185 10.82 1.11 17.72
CA ALA A 185 11.27 0.35 16.54
C ALA A 185 12.37 1.10 15.77
N ASP A 186 12.98 0.44 14.79
CA ASP A 186 13.96 1.08 13.90
C ASP A 186 13.92 0.53 12.46
N CYS A 187 14.79 1.06 11.58
CA CYS A 187 14.82 0.65 10.17
C CYS A 187 15.19 -0.84 9.96
N SER A 188 15.76 -1.52 10.95
CA SER A 188 16.02 -2.97 10.92
C SER A 188 14.75 -3.80 11.11
N ASP A 189 13.66 -3.18 11.58
CA ASP A 189 12.34 -3.80 11.62
C ASP A 189 11.59 -3.66 10.28
N LEU A 190 12.09 -2.87 9.32
CA LEU A 190 11.40 -2.66 8.03
C LEU A 190 11.22 -3.97 7.28
N ALA A 191 9.99 -4.22 6.86
CA ALA A 191 9.62 -5.38 6.06
C ALA A 191 9.25 -4.99 4.63
N ARG A 192 8.54 -3.86 4.47
CA ARG A 192 8.06 -3.39 3.18
C ARG A 192 7.98 -1.87 3.14
N LEU A 193 8.35 -1.29 2.00
CA LEU A 193 8.05 0.09 1.65
C LEU A 193 7.30 0.16 0.31
N THR A 194 6.30 1.04 0.24
CA THR A 194 5.62 1.40 -1.01
C THR A 194 6.10 2.77 -1.44
N LEU A 195 6.64 2.85 -2.65
CA LEU A 195 7.21 4.05 -3.27
C LEU A 195 6.19 4.61 -4.25
N TYR A 196 5.51 5.69 -3.88
CA TYR A 196 4.64 6.45 -4.75
C TYR A 196 5.51 7.40 -5.56
N LEU A 197 5.78 7.03 -6.81
CA LEU A 197 6.81 7.62 -7.64
C LEU A 197 6.18 8.45 -8.76
N ARG A 198 6.63 9.70 -8.91
CA ARG A 198 6.20 10.55 -10.03
C ARG A 198 6.61 9.93 -11.36
N ALA A 199 5.74 10.02 -12.37
CA ALA A 199 5.88 9.29 -13.63
C ALA A 199 7.16 9.61 -14.41
N ASP A 200 7.77 10.77 -14.20
CA ASP A 200 9.02 11.16 -14.85
C ASP A 200 10.29 10.58 -14.18
N GLN A 201 10.16 9.89 -13.04
CA GLN A 201 11.27 9.23 -12.36
C GLN A 201 11.43 7.77 -12.80
N ASP A 202 12.66 7.28 -12.75
CA ASP A 202 13.00 5.87 -13.02
C ASP A 202 12.76 4.99 -11.78
N PRO A 203 11.87 3.98 -11.86
CA PRO A 203 11.64 3.01 -10.78
C PRO A 203 12.88 2.26 -10.31
N GLN A 204 13.78 1.88 -11.22
CA GLN A 204 14.97 1.11 -10.84
C GLN A 204 15.96 1.99 -10.07
N HIS A 205 16.20 3.21 -10.55
CA HIS A 205 16.98 4.19 -9.82
C HIS A 205 16.38 4.50 -8.43
N ALA A 206 15.07 4.70 -8.32
CA ALA A 206 14.40 4.93 -7.04
C ALA A 206 14.59 3.75 -6.07
N ARG A 207 14.44 2.50 -6.55
CA ARG A 207 14.67 1.29 -5.75
C ARG A 207 16.11 1.21 -5.24
N GLN A 208 17.09 1.54 -6.09
CA GLN A 208 18.51 1.57 -5.71
C GLN A 208 18.78 2.61 -4.62
N LEU A 209 18.28 3.84 -4.78
CA LEU A 209 18.44 4.92 -3.81
C LEU A 209 17.82 4.55 -2.45
N VAL A 210 16.58 4.05 -2.45
CA VAL A 210 15.91 3.65 -1.21
C VAL A 210 16.64 2.48 -0.54
N THR A 211 17.07 1.48 -1.30
CA THR A 211 17.84 0.35 -0.74
C THR A 211 19.14 0.83 -0.12
N GLN A 212 19.85 1.75 -0.80
CA GLN A 212 21.09 2.33 -0.28
C GLN A 212 20.85 3.17 0.99
N ALA A 213 19.79 3.98 1.03
CA ALA A 213 19.43 4.78 2.19
C ALA A 213 19.05 3.90 3.39
N VAL A 214 18.34 2.79 3.17
CA VAL A 214 18.00 1.81 4.23
C VAL A 214 19.26 1.10 4.74
N ARG A 215 20.20 0.72 3.86
CA ARG A 215 21.49 0.11 4.27
C ARG A 215 22.29 0.97 5.23
N GLN A 216 22.12 2.29 5.18
CA GLN A 216 22.79 3.22 6.11
C GLN A 216 22.13 3.26 7.50
N ARG A 217 20.88 2.80 7.62
CA ARG A 217 20.05 2.89 8.84
C ARG A 217 19.69 1.54 9.46
N ALA A 218 19.92 0.44 8.75
CA ALA A 218 19.50 -0.92 9.13
C ALA A 218 20.60 -1.96 8.93
N ASP A 219 20.44 -3.15 9.51
CA ASP A 219 21.26 -4.32 9.19
C ASP A 219 21.24 -4.60 7.67
N ALA A 220 22.40 -4.93 7.09
CA ALA A 220 22.53 -5.21 5.65
C ALA A 220 21.56 -6.28 5.15
N ARG A 221 21.27 -7.30 5.97
CA ARG A 221 20.32 -8.38 5.64
C ARG A 221 18.90 -7.87 5.50
N VAL A 222 18.51 -6.87 6.31
CA VAL A 222 17.18 -6.26 6.24
C VAL A 222 17.04 -5.50 4.94
N ALA A 223 18.04 -4.70 4.57
CA ALA A 223 18.00 -3.96 3.32
C ALA A 223 17.97 -4.86 2.07
N GLU A 224 18.60 -6.04 2.13
CA GLU A 224 18.55 -7.05 1.07
C GLU A 224 17.22 -7.80 1.01
N ALA A 225 16.58 -8.02 2.15
CA ALA A 225 15.28 -8.67 2.26
C ALA A 225 14.08 -7.70 2.10
N LEU A 226 14.35 -6.39 2.11
CA LEU A 226 13.32 -5.34 2.08
C LEU A 226 12.47 -5.44 0.82
N GLN A 227 11.17 -5.50 1.00
CA GLN A 227 10.24 -5.48 -0.12
C GLN A 227 9.96 -4.04 -0.54
N LEU A 228 10.31 -3.72 -1.78
CA LEU A 228 9.98 -2.43 -2.38
C LEU A 228 8.86 -2.63 -3.40
N CYS A 229 7.76 -1.89 -3.23
CA CYS A 229 6.68 -1.76 -4.21
C CYS A 229 6.77 -0.36 -4.81
N VAL A 230 6.54 -0.19 -6.12
CA VAL A 230 6.63 1.10 -6.81
C VAL A 230 5.34 1.39 -7.54
N LEU A 231 4.55 2.33 -7.02
CA LEU A 231 3.36 2.85 -7.66
C LEU A 231 3.72 4.11 -8.46
N ARG A 232 3.61 4.04 -9.80
CA ARG A 232 3.85 5.22 -10.64
C ARG A 232 2.57 6.04 -10.80
N GLY A 233 2.67 7.32 -10.50
CA GLY A 233 1.57 8.27 -10.55
C GLY A 233 1.95 9.59 -11.21
N HIS A 234 1.00 10.51 -11.33
CA HIS A 234 1.28 11.85 -11.88
C HIS A 234 1.88 12.81 -10.85
N GLY A 235 1.90 12.42 -9.57
CA GLY A 235 2.52 13.19 -8.50
C GLY A 235 1.78 13.02 -7.18
N MET A 236 2.27 13.72 -6.16
CA MET A 236 1.73 13.71 -4.79
C MET A 236 1.07 15.05 -4.49
N VAL A 237 0.99 15.52 -3.24
CA VAL A 237 0.23 16.74 -2.93
C VAL A 237 0.83 17.97 -3.62
N LEU A 238 2.15 18.11 -3.59
CA LEU A 238 2.88 19.17 -4.31
C LEU A 238 3.53 18.63 -5.59
N GLU A 239 3.66 19.49 -6.60
CA GLU A 239 4.29 19.11 -7.87
C GLU A 239 5.78 18.80 -7.73
N ASP A 240 6.48 19.43 -6.79
CA ASP A 240 7.92 19.27 -6.58
C ASP A 240 8.31 17.91 -5.98
N PHE A 241 7.37 17.21 -5.36
CA PHE A 241 7.62 15.88 -4.83
C PHE A 241 7.85 14.89 -5.97
N LYS A 242 8.95 14.16 -5.89
CA LYS A 242 9.34 13.11 -6.83
C LYS A 242 8.96 11.72 -6.32
N ILE A 243 8.92 11.58 -4.99
CA ILE A 243 8.56 10.35 -4.30
C ILE A 243 7.85 10.64 -2.98
N GLU A 244 6.90 9.79 -2.62
CA GLU A 244 6.36 9.63 -1.27
C GLU A 244 6.51 8.16 -0.88
N ILE A 245 6.81 7.89 0.40
CA ILE A 245 7.04 6.53 0.88
C ILE A 245 6.19 6.24 2.09
N ASP A 246 5.44 5.14 2.02
CA ASP A 246 4.84 4.53 3.20
C ASP A 246 5.38 3.11 3.40
N GLY A 247 4.93 2.42 4.45
CA GLY A 247 5.36 1.04 4.62
C GLY A 247 4.86 0.34 5.86
N LEU A 248 5.54 -0.78 6.12
CA LEU A 248 5.33 -1.69 7.24
C LEU A 248 6.69 -2.07 7.83
N ALA A 249 6.80 -1.96 9.15
CA ALA A 249 7.83 -2.64 9.94
C ALA A 249 7.21 -3.75 10.79
N LEU A 250 7.98 -4.80 11.05
CA LEU A 250 7.56 -5.99 11.79
C LEU A 250 8.52 -6.23 12.95
N ARG A 251 7.99 -6.17 14.17
CA ARG A 251 8.74 -6.51 15.37
C ARG A 251 9.23 -7.96 15.33
N PRO A 252 10.35 -8.30 16.01
CA PRO A 252 10.87 -9.67 16.04
C PRO A 252 9.83 -10.72 16.48
N GLN A 253 8.95 -10.36 17.40
CA GLN A 253 7.88 -11.20 17.92
C GLN A 253 6.63 -11.25 17.04
N ALA A 254 6.51 -10.35 16.05
CA ALA A 254 5.40 -10.40 15.11
C ALA A 254 5.62 -11.58 14.14
N PRO A 255 4.58 -12.33 13.78
CA PRO A 255 4.69 -13.35 12.75
C PRO A 255 5.19 -12.69 11.46
N ARG A 256 6.43 -12.99 11.09
CA ARG A 256 7.01 -12.56 9.81
C ARG A 256 6.42 -13.44 8.75
N PRO A 257 5.66 -12.88 7.83
CA PRO A 257 5.02 -13.76 6.88
C PRO A 257 5.98 -14.09 5.75
N THR A 258 5.86 -15.30 5.22
CA THR A 258 6.54 -15.68 3.99
C THR A 258 5.78 -15.17 2.78
N TRP A 259 6.01 -13.92 2.41
CA TRP A 259 5.47 -13.35 1.17
C TRP A 259 6.37 -13.64 -0.01
N VAL A 260 5.73 -13.95 -1.14
CA VAL A 260 6.32 -13.68 -2.45
C VAL A 260 5.43 -12.68 -3.17
N SER A 261 5.87 -11.41 -3.19
CA SER A 261 5.30 -10.43 -4.11
C SER A 261 5.82 -10.72 -5.52
N LEU A 262 4.90 -11.05 -6.43
CA LEU A 262 5.20 -11.28 -7.83
C LEU A 262 4.84 -10.04 -8.65
N ALA A 263 5.85 -9.22 -8.91
CA ALA A 263 5.80 -8.27 -10.02
C ALA A 263 6.34 -8.98 -11.27
N CYS A 264 5.53 -9.09 -12.31
CA CYS A 264 5.92 -9.73 -13.55
C CYS A 264 5.87 -8.69 -14.67
N GLY A 265 7.03 -8.37 -15.24
CA GLY A 265 7.25 -7.35 -16.25
C GLY A 265 8.71 -6.89 -16.28
N GLU A 266 9.19 -6.45 -17.45
CA GLU A 266 10.52 -5.85 -17.58
C GLU A 266 10.56 -4.44 -16.95
N ALA A 267 11.68 -4.08 -16.34
CA ALA A 267 12.01 -2.70 -15.93
C ALA A 267 11.06 -2.00 -14.93
N GLY A 268 10.41 -2.73 -14.02
CA GLY A 268 9.54 -2.09 -13.00
C GLY A 268 8.31 -1.41 -13.60
N SER A 269 7.94 -1.82 -14.81
CA SER A 269 6.67 -1.54 -15.48
C SER A 269 5.84 -2.81 -15.44
N LEU A 270 4.67 -2.79 -14.81
CA LEU A 270 3.68 -3.85 -14.98
C LEU A 270 3.08 -3.74 -16.38
N SER A 271 3.80 -4.29 -17.35
CA SER A 271 3.19 -4.82 -18.56
C SER A 271 2.52 -6.13 -18.16
N LEU A 272 1.25 -6.33 -18.54
CA LEU A 272 0.48 -7.53 -18.23
C LEU A 272 1.30 -8.80 -18.46
N ALA A 273 1.66 -9.49 -17.38
CA ALA A 273 2.31 -10.77 -17.46
C ALA A 273 1.28 -11.85 -17.78
N SER A 274 1.61 -12.77 -18.67
CA SER A 274 0.82 -13.98 -18.84
C SER A 274 0.88 -14.84 -17.56
N VAL A 275 -0.08 -15.75 -17.41
CA VAL A 275 -0.10 -16.74 -16.30
C VAL A 275 1.23 -17.49 -16.20
N GLU A 276 1.84 -17.78 -17.35
CA GLU A 276 3.10 -18.49 -17.45
C GLU A 276 4.29 -17.67 -16.96
N GLN A 277 4.34 -16.39 -17.33
CA GLN A 277 5.38 -15.48 -16.85
C GLN A 277 5.30 -15.29 -15.34
N ALA A 278 4.08 -15.21 -14.79
CA ALA A 278 3.85 -15.09 -13.36
C ALA A 278 4.26 -16.35 -12.59
N ALA A 279 3.84 -17.52 -13.07
CA ALA A 279 4.20 -18.80 -12.45
C ALA A 279 5.72 -19.06 -12.52
N GLY A 280 6.36 -18.77 -13.66
CA GLY A 280 7.81 -18.94 -13.82
C GLY A 280 8.64 -17.99 -12.95
N ALA A 281 8.19 -16.73 -12.78
CA ALA A 281 8.85 -15.78 -11.87
C ALA A 281 8.78 -16.24 -10.41
N LEU A 282 7.63 -16.79 -10.00
CA LEU A 282 7.45 -17.37 -8.68
C LEU A 282 8.35 -18.58 -8.47
N ALA A 283 8.37 -19.51 -9.43
CA ALA A 283 9.15 -20.73 -9.34
C ALA A 283 10.65 -20.42 -9.12
N ARG A 284 11.24 -19.51 -9.92
CA ARG A 284 12.63 -19.08 -9.76
C ARG A 284 12.93 -18.50 -8.38
N ARG A 285 11.96 -17.81 -7.78
CA ARG A 285 12.12 -17.17 -6.46
C ARG A 285 12.03 -18.19 -5.32
N LEU A 286 11.21 -19.23 -5.49
CA LEU A 286 11.12 -20.34 -4.55
C LEU A 286 12.36 -21.25 -4.61
N ASP A 287 12.94 -21.43 -5.79
CA ASP A 287 14.21 -22.17 -5.97
C ASP A 287 15.41 -21.49 -5.29
N THR A 288 15.40 -20.15 -5.20
CA THR A 288 16.52 -19.36 -4.69
C THR A 288 16.36 -18.92 -3.22
N GLY A 289 15.16 -18.98 -2.64
CA GLY A 289 14.82 -18.38 -1.35
C GLY A 289 14.38 -19.33 -0.23
N GLY A 290 14.44 -20.64 -0.45
CA GLY A 290 13.88 -21.64 0.48
C GLY A 290 12.35 -21.76 0.35
N GLN A 291 11.81 -22.93 0.69
CA GLN A 291 10.37 -23.19 0.59
C GLN A 291 9.61 -22.47 1.73
N PRO A 292 8.68 -21.56 1.42
CA PRO A 292 7.86 -20.92 2.43
C PRO A 292 6.89 -21.94 3.03
N ALA A 293 6.63 -21.86 4.34
CA ALA A 293 5.68 -22.76 5.02
C ALA A 293 4.24 -22.64 4.47
N ALA A 294 3.90 -21.47 3.92
CA ALA A 294 2.74 -21.28 3.07
C ALA A 294 2.94 -20.06 2.16
N LEU A 295 2.39 -20.14 0.94
CA LEU A 295 2.50 -19.11 -0.09
C LEU A 295 1.11 -18.54 -0.39
N GLN A 296 1.00 -17.21 -0.43
CA GLN A 296 -0.18 -16.53 -0.94
C GLN A 296 0.18 -15.76 -2.21
N VAL A 297 -0.63 -15.94 -3.26
CA VAL A 297 -0.41 -15.38 -4.59
C VAL A 297 -1.63 -14.57 -4.99
N LEU A 298 -1.43 -13.28 -5.26
CA LEU A 298 -2.47 -12.43 -5.84
C LEU A 298 -2.28 -12.30 -7.35
N LEU A 299 -3.21 -12.86 -8.13
CA LEU A 299 -3.23 -12.72 -9.58
C LEU A 299 -4.11 -11.55 -10.01
N LYS A 300 -3.59 -10.71 -10.91
CA LYS A 300 -4.26 -9.50 -11.42
C LYS A 300 -4.65 -9.72 -12.87
N CYS A 301 -5.95 -9.75 -13.16
CA CYS A 301 -6.45 -9.91 -14.52
C CYS A 301 -7.34 -8.71 -14.89
N PRO A 302 -6.91 -7.84 -15.82
CA PRO A 302 -7.77 -6.79 -16.37
C PRO A 302 -8.90 -7.39 -17.21
N GLY A 303 -10.03 -6.68 -17.30
CA GLY A 303 -11.09 -6.98 -18.27
C GLY A 303 -12.01 -8.15 -17.93
N ILE A 304 -11.92 -8.74 -16.74
CA ILE A 304 -12.92 -9.72 -16.26
C ILE A 304 -13.85 -9.02 -15.27
N GLU A 305 -14.94 -8.47 -15.78
CA GLU A 305 -16.11 -8.20 -14.93
C GLU A 305 -16.79 -9.54 -14.61
N ALA A 306 -16.32 -10.30 -13.63
CA ALA A 306 -17.14 -11.37 -13.09
C ALA A 306 -16.55 -11.97 -11.81
N GLY A 307 -17.47 -12.42 -10.95
CA GLY A 307 -17.18 -12.96 -9.64
C GLY A 307 -16.40 -14.29 -9.62
N PRO A 308 -16.53 -15.11 -8.56
CA PRO A 308 -15.57 -16.19 -8.27
C PRO A 308 -15.41 -17.17 -9.44
N LEU A 309 -16.51 -17.41 -10.17
CA LEU A 309 -16.62 -18.32 -11.29
C LEU A 309 -15.78 -17.94 -12.52
N ALA A 310 -15.55 -16.65 -12.79
CA ALA A 310 -14.78 -16.24 -13.97
C ALA A 310 -13.26 -16.23 -13.74
N SER A 311 -12.84 -16.20 -12.48
CA SER A 311 -11.43 -16.19 -12.08
C SER A 311 -10.82 -17.59 -11.91
N GLN A 312 -11.67 -18.62 -11.85
CA GLN A 312 -11.28 -19.99 -11.58
C GLN A 312 -10.40 -20.64 -12.68
N PRO A 313 -10.69 -20.44 -13.99
CA PRO A 313 -9.82 -20.98 -15.04
C PRO A 313 -8.39 -20.42 -15.03
N LEU A 314 -8.24 -19.14 -14.66
CA LEU A 314 -6.93 -18.49 -14.54
C LEU A 314 -6.13 -19.02 -13.35
N LEU A 315 -6.82 -19.27 -12.24
CA LEU A 315 -6.26 -19.91 -11.05
C LEU A 315 -5.76 -21.33 -11.35
N GLU A 316 -6.58 -22.10 -12.05
CA GLU A 316 -6.22 -23.46 -12.47
C GLU A 316 -5.02 -23.45 -13.41
N ALA A 317 -5.01 -22.52 -14.39
CA ALA A 317 -3.87 -22.35 -15.30
C ALA A 317 -2.58 -21.97 -14.56
N PHE A 318 -2.66 -21.04 -13.60
CA PHE A 318 -1.51 -20.61 -12.80
C PHE A 318 -0.97 -21.74 -11.92
N SER A 319 -1.87 -22.44 -11.21
CA SER A 319 -1.51 -23.59 -10.38
C SER A 319 -0.86 -24.70 -11.21
N HIS A 320 -1.45 -25.03 -12.36
CA HIS A 320 -0.90 -26.03 -13.27
C HIS A 320 0.48 -25.64 -13.81
N GLN A 321 0.67 -24.38 -14.23
CA GLN A 321 1.98 -23.96 -14.70
C GLN A 321 3.02 -23.96 -13.57
N LEU A 322 2.68 -23.48 -12.38
CA LEU A 322 3.58 -23.49 -11.23
C LEU A 322 3.98 -24.93 -10.84
N GLN A 323 3.06 -25.89 -10.93
CA GLN A 323 3.34 -27.32 -10.75
C GLN A 323 4.30 -27.86 -11.80
N ARG A 324 4.22 -27.40 -13.05
CA ARG A 324 5.17 -27.79 -14.10
C ARG A 324 6.58 -27.28 -13.82
N GLU A 325 6.70 -26.07 -13.30
CA GLU A 325 8.00 -25.46 -12.99
C GLU A 325 8.64 -26.07 -11.73
N LEU A 326 7.86 -26.37 -10.68
CA LEU A 326 8.37 -26.82 -9.36
C LEU A 326 8.25 -28.32 -9.10
N GLY A 327 7.49 -29.06 -9.91
CA GLY A 327 7.21 -30.48 -9.72
C GLY A 327 6.08 -30.79 -8.73
N PRO A 328 5.66 -32.07 -8.64
CA PRO A 328 4.42 -32.50 -7.96
C PRO A 328 4.45 -32.41 -6.43
N VAL A 329 5.63 -32.37 -5.80
CA VAL A 329 5.77 -32.30 -4.32
C VAL A 329 5.48 -30.90 -3.78
N ALA A 330 5.77 -29.85 -4.57
CA ALA A 330 5.52 -28.46 -4.18
C ALA A 330 4.02 -28.11 -4.11
N ALA A 331 3.18 -28.82 -4.86
CA ALA A 331 1.73 -28.59 -4.92
C ALA A 331 1.00 -28.81 -3.58
N LEU A 332 1.51 -29.69 -2.72
CA LEU A 332 0.90 -30.03 -1.43
C LEU A 332 1.09 -28.92 -0.37
N GLN A 333 2.03 -28.00 -0.58
CA GLN A 333 2.30 -26.88 0.35
C GLN A 333 1.60 -25.57 -0.05
N LEU A 334 1.02 -25.51 -1.26
CA LEU A 334 0.38 -24.31 -1.79
C LEU A 334 -1.11 -24.29 -1.43
N SER A 335 -1.46 -23.56 -0.37
CA SER A 335 -2.86 -23.19 -0.11
C SER A 335 -3.20 -21.94 -0.93
N VAL A 336 -4.02 -22.11 -1.97
CA VAL A 336 -4.51 -21.00 -2.80
C VAL A 336 -5.50 -20.18 -1.99
N ALA A 337 -5.03 -19.10 -1.35
CA ALA A 337 -5.89 -18.13 -0.69
C ALA A 337 -6.08 -16.88 -1.55
N LEU A 338 -7.32 -16.74 -2.04
CA LEU A 338 -8.01 -15.52 -2.52
C LEU A 338 -7.42 -14.76 -3.71
N LEU A 339 -7.95 -15.07 -4.90
CA LEU A 339 -8.04 -14.07 -5.98
C LEU A 339 -9.05 -12.99 -5.60
N TRP A 340 -8.79 -11.75 -6.05
CA TRP A 340 -9.70 -10.90 -6.83
C TRP A 340 -9.05 -9.52 -7.02
N VAL A 341 -9.01 -9.04 -8.26
CA VAL A 341 -8.41 -7.74 -8.64
C VAL A 341 -9.22 -7.12 -9.77
N LYS A 342 -9.54 -5.82 -9.65
CA LYS A 342 -9.90 -4.95 -10.78
C LYS A 342 -8.63 -4.26 -11.28
N ALA A 343 -8.40 -4.24 -12.59
CA ALA A 343 -7.36 -3.45 -13.22
C ALA A 343 -7.93 -2.54 -14.32
N LEU A 344 -7.25 -1.42 -14.47
CA LEU A 344 -7.50 -0.26 -15.30
C LEU A 344 -7.30 -0.58 -16.78
N GLU A 345 -8.32 -0.39 -17.61
CA GLU A 345 -8.26 -0.67 -19.04
C GLU A 345 -7.51 0.43 -19.80
N ALA A 346 -6.20 0.27 -20.02
CA ALA A 346 -5.47 0.81 -21.18
C ALA A 346 -4.03 0.26 -21.27
N PRO A 347 -3.52 -0.09 -22.47
CA PRO A 347 -2.10 -0.35 -22.70
C PRO A 347 -1.32 0.97 -22.56
N GLY A 348 -0.71 1.19 -21.40
CA GLY A 348 -0.07 2.45 -21.02
C GLY A 348 -0.29 2.84 -19.55
N ALA A 349 -1.17 2.13 -18.86
CA ALA A 349 -1.45 2.28 -17.45
C ALA A 349 -0.58 1.36 -16.58
N ALA A 350 0.67 1.75 -16.30
CA ALA A 350 1.48 1.01 -15.32
C ALA A 350 1.01 1.34 -13.89
N LEU A 351 -0.12 0.76 -13.45
CA LEU A 351 -0.40 0.65 -12.02
C LEU A 351 0.16 -0.68 -11.52
N GLU A 352 1.22 -0.63 -10.71
CA GLU A 352 1.62 -1.70 -9.79
C GLU A 352 0.50 -1.91 -8.77
N LEU A 353 -0.60 -2.52 -9.18
CA LEU A 353 -1.69 -2.79 -8.26
C LEU A 353 -1.11 -3.62 -7.10
N ASP A 354 -1.52 -3.24 -5.90
CA ASP A 354 -1.05 -3.76 -4.61
C ASP A 354 -1.58 -5.17 -4.30
N ALA A 355 -0.69 -6.11 -3.97
CA ALA A 355 -1.07 -7.22 -3.10
C ALA A 355 -0.82 -6.74 -1.68
N SER A 356 -1.75 -5.94 -1.18
CA SER A 356 -1.67 -5.31 0.13
C SER A 356 -1.61 -6.43 1.15
N LEU A 357 -0.45 -6.54 1.81
CA LEU A 357 -0.29 -7.10 3.15
C LEU A 357 -1.20 -8.30 3.41
N PHE A 358 -0.77 -9.49 3.04
CA PHE A 358 -1.30 -10.62 3.78
C PHE A 358 -0.50 -10.66 5.10
N ILE A 359 -0.96 -11.39 6.11
CA ILE A 359 -0.30 -11.84 7.37
C ILE A 359 -0.96 -13.17 7.68
N GLN A 360 -0.19 -14.20 8.01
CA GLN A 360 -0.78 -15.48 8.40
C GLN A 360 -1.35 -15.33 9.81
#